data_AF-A0A946MK18-F1
#
_entry.id   AF-A0A946MK18-F1
#
_cell.length_a   1.000
_cell.length_b   1.000
_cell.length_c   1.000
_cell.angle_alpha   90.00
_cell.angle_beta   90.00
_cell.angle_gamma   90.00
#
_symmetry.space_group_name_H-M   'P 1'
#
loop_
_entity.id
_entity.type
_entity.pdbx_description
1 polymer ?
#
loop_
_entity_poly.entity_id
_entity_poly.type
_entity_poly.pdbx_seq_one_letter_code
_entity_poly.pdbx_strand_id
1 'polypeptide(L)'
;MRKYLLIDHRRWFQLLVFLILSLFPFEVGFAARPNIILCMADDLGWGDTGYNGHQVLKTPHLDAMARAGLQFNRFYAGAAVCSPTRGTCLTGRHASRFGIVTANQGHLRRGELSLAEVLGDKGYRNGHFGKWHLGTLSSDYSGKKGRNPKADYLTPGMVG
;
A
#
# COMPACT_ATOMS: atom_id res chain seq x y z
N MET A 1 61.73 48.60 -4.95
CA MET A 1 60.32 48.86 -4.56
C MET A 1 59.60 47.52 -4.44
N ARG A 2 59.23 47.08 -3.22
CA ARG A 2 58.38 45.88 -3.00
C ARG A 2 56.99 46.36 -2.59
N LYS A 3 55.99 46.15 -3.46
CA LYS A 3 54.57 46.35 -3.10
C LYS A 3 54.15 45.16 -2.25
N TYR A 4 53.88 45.38 -0.97
CA TYR A 4 53.24 44.37 -0.13
C TYR A 4 51.77 44.28 -0.53
N LEU A 5 51.39 43.10 -1.04
CA LEU A 5 50.03 42.75 -1.41
C LEU A 5 49.20 42.70 -0.11
N LEU A 6 48.26 43.64 0.07
CA LEU A 6 47.32 43.61 1.20
C LEU A 6 46.39 42.42 1.01
N ILE A 7 46.52 41.43 1.90
CA ILE A 7 45.70 40.21 1.90
C ILE A 7 44.32 40.58 2.46
N ASP A 8 43.27 40.44 1.64
CA ASP A 8 41.88 40.68 2.07
C ASP A 8 41.37 39.50 2.92
N HIS A 9 41.59 39.60 4.22
CA HIS A 9 41.19 38.58 5.21
C HIS A 9 39.69 38.25 5.20
N ARG A 10 38.83 39.15 4.70
CA ARG A 10 37.37 38.94 4.65
C ARG A 10 37.00 37.92 3.58
N ARG A 11 37.69 37.93 2.43
CA ARG A 11 37.55 36.92 1.37
C ARG A 11 38.04 35.56 1.82
N TRP A 12 39.19 35.51 2.51
CA TRP A 12 39.72 34.25 3.05
C TRP A 12 38.82 33.64 4.13
N PHE A 13 38.24 34.47 5.00
CA PHE A 13 37.27 34.02 6.00
C PHE A 13 36.00 33.45 5.35
N GLN A 14 35.46 34.11 4.32
CA GLN A 14 34.29 33.62 3.57
C GLN A 14 34.58 32.30 2.86
N LEU A 15 35.76 32.15 2.24
CA LEU A 15 36.18 30.90 1.60
C LEU A 15 36.36 29.77 2.62
N LEU A 16 36.91 30.07 3.80
CA LEU A 16 37.03 29.11 4.90
C LEU A 16 35.66 28.66 5.41
N VAL A 17 34.72 29.57 5.61
CA VAL A 17 33.35 29.24 6.03
C VAL A 17 32.65 28.39 4.95
N PHE A 18 32.80 28.73 3.67
CA PHE A 18 32.22 27.95 2.58
C PHE A 18 32.85 26.54 2.49
N LEU A 19 34.17 26.45 2.65
CA LEU A 19 34.88 25.17 2.69
C LEU A 19 34.40 24.32 3.88
N ILE A 20 34.31 24.89 5.08
CA ILE A 20 33.83 24.21 6.28
C ILE A 20 32.38 23.73 6.10
N LEU A 21 31.50 24.56 5.55
CA LEU A 21 30.10 24.17 5.28
C LEU A 21 29.99 23.08 4.21
N SER A 22 30.90 23.06 3.23
CA SER A 22 30.95 21.99 2.22
C SER A 22 31.47 20.64 2.75
N LEU A 23 32.15 20.65 3.91
CA LEU A 23 32.64 19.45 4.60
C LEU A 23 31.56 18.78 5.46
N PHE A 24 30.41 19.42 5.69
CA PHE A 24 29.28 18.82 6.38
C PHE A 24 28.30 18.23 5.36
N PRO A 25 28.30 16.91 5.13
CA PRO A 25 27.26 16.30 4.31
C PRO A 25 25.90 16.55 4.96
N PHE A 26 24.99 17.15 4.21
CA PHE A 26 23.58 17.18 4.58
C PHE A 26 23.04 15.76 4.35
N GLU A 27 23.04 14.95 5.41
CA GLU A 27 22.29 13.69 5.44
C GLU A 27 20.81 14.04 5.30
N VAL A 28 20.31 14.01 4.06
CA VAL A 28 18.88 13.84 3.84
C VAL A 28 18.57 12.45 4.37
N GLY A 29 18.20 12.38 5.64
CA GLY A 29 17.73 11.14 6.24
C GLY A 29 16.57 10.65 5.39
N PHE A 30 16.81 9.59 4.62
CA PHE A 30 15.73 8.90 3.93
C PHE A 30 14.77 8.46 5.03
N ALA A 31 13.57 9.07 5.07
CA ALA A 31 12.53 8.62 5.96
C ALA A 31 12.41 7.10 5.78
N ALA A 32 12.53 6.35 6.88
CA ALA A 32 12.43 4.91 6.84
C ALA A 32 11.16 4.52 6.07
N ARG A 33 11.31 3.59 5.12
CA ARG A 33 10.18 3.13 4.30
C ARG A 33 9.03 2.69 5.23
N PRO A 34 7.82 3.24 5.09
CA PRO A 34 6.74 2.94 6.02
C PRO A 34 6.26 1.50 5.84
N ASN A 35 5.78 0.87 6.91
CA ASN A 35 5.05 -0.39 6.77
C ASN A 35 3.62 -0.11 6.30
N ILE A 36 3.16 -0.81 5.26
CA ILE A 36 1.82 -0.64 4.70
C ILE A 36 0.96 -1.82 5.16
N ILE A 37 -0.09 -1.55 5.93
CA ILE A 37 -1.05 -2.56 6.39
C ILE A 37 -2.42 -2.21 5.81
N LEU A 38 -2.91 -3.04 4.89
CA LEU A 38 -4.25 -2.92 4.32
C LEU A 38 -5.23 -3.85 5.04
N CYS A 39 -6.07 -3.29 5.90
CA CYS A 39 -7.13 -4.02 6.59
C CYS A 39 -8.45 -3.90 5.81
N MET A 40 -8.92 -5.01 5.22
CA MET A 40 -10.20 -5.07 4.51
C MET A 40 -11.16 -6.01 5.25
N ALA A 41 -12.23 -5.45 5.82
CA ALA A 41 -13.32 -6.23 6.38
C ALA A 41 -14.18 -6.88 5.27
N ASP A 42 -14.90 -7.95 5.61
CA ASP A 42 -15.83 -8.64 4.73
C ASP A 42 -17.25 -8.35 5.24
N ASP A 43 -18.12 -7.85 4.37
CA ASP A 43 -19.52 -7.50 4.66
C ASP A 43 -19.74 -6.50 5.82
N LEU A 44 -18.78 -5.59 6.05
CA LEU A 44 -18.92 -4.50 7.03
C LEU A 44 -19.70 -3.31 6.44
N GLY A 45 -20.87 -3.02 6.99
CA GLY A 45 -21.71 -1.89 6.64
C GLY A 45 -21.23 -0.57 7.25
N TRP A 46 -21.72 0.54 6.69
CA TRP A 46 -21.40 1.89 7.17
C TRP A 46 -21.74 2.08 8.65
N GLY A 47 -22.89 1.56 9.10
CA GLY A 47 -23.38 1.73 10.46
C GLY A 47 -22.90 0.68 11.47
N ASP A 48 -21.91 -0.16 11.15
CA ASP A 48 -21.54 -1.31 11.98
C ASP A 48 -20.46 -1.02 13.04
N THR A 49 -19.95 0.22 13.08
CA THR A 49 -18.86 0.62 13.98
C THR A 49 -19.31 1.71 14.94
N GLY A 50 -18.74 1.72 16.14
CA GLY A 50 -19.00 2.72 17.18
C GLY A 50 -18.67 4.13 16.70
N TYR A 51 -17.57 4.30 15.97
CA TYR A 51 -17.20 5.59 15.36
C TYR A 51 -18.20 6.09 14.30
N ASN A 52 -19.08 5.21 13.78
CA ASN A 52 -20.20 5.57 12.90
C ASN A 52 -21.57 5.49 13.61
N GLY A 53 -21.59 5.55 14.94
CA GLY A 53 -22.81 5.69 15.73
C GLY A 53 -23.51 4.38 16.09
N HIS A 54 -22.87 3.23 15.88
CA HIS A 54 -23.46 1.95 16.27
C HIS A 54 -23.61 1.84 17.80
N GLN A 55 -24.82 1.52 18.29
CA GLN A 55 -25.14 1.59 19.72
C GLN A 55 -24.82 0.30 20.50
N VAL A 56 -24.76 -0.85 19.83
CA VAL A 56 -24.67 -2.18 20.48
C VAL A 56 -23.29 -2.82 20.33
N LEU A 57 -22.81 -3.00 19.10
CA LEU A 57 -21.47 -3.49 18.79
C LEU A 57 -20.40 -2.55 19.35
N LYS A 58 -19.42 -3.15 20.03
CA LYS A 58 -18.28 -2.46 20.62
C LYS A 58 -17.06 -2.64 19.73
N THR A 59 -16.57 -1.56 19.13
CA THR A 59 -15.39 -1.57 18.24
C THR A 59 -14.25 -0.71 18.79
N PRO A 60 -13.82 -0.87 20.06
CA PRO A 60 -12.97 0.10 20.76
C PRO A 60 -11.64 0.38 20.06
N HIS A 61 -11.05 -0.61 19.39
CA HIS A 61 -9.81 -0.45 18.63
C HIS A 61 -10.01 0.31 17.32
N LEU A 62 -11.12 0.07 16.60
CA LEU A 62 -11.45 0.85 15.40
C LEU A 62 -11.84 2.28 15.77
N ASP A 63 -12.53 2.47 16.89
CA ASP A 63 -12.90 3.79 17.40
C ASP A 63 -11.65 4.59 17.80
N ALA A 64 -10.66 3.93 18.43
CA ALA A 64 -9.37 4.54 18.73
C ALA A 64 -8.59 4.90 17.46
N MET A 65 -8.58 4.02 16.45
CA MET A 65 -7.96 4.28 15.16
C MET A 65 -8.61 5.46 14.43
N ALA A 66 -9.95 5.56 14.44
CA ALA A 66 -10.68 6.68 13.85
C ALA A 66 -10.36 8.02 14.55
N ARG A 67 -10.21 8.02 15.89
CA ARG A 67 -9.81 9.23 16.65
C ARG A 67 -8.36 9.65 16.42
N ALA A 68 -7.46 8.70 16.17
CA ALA A 68 -6.04 8.95 16.01
C ALA A 68 -5.61 9.18 14.55
N GLY A 69 -6.54 9.08 13.59
CA GLY A 69 -6.23 9.08 12.17
C GLY A 69 -7.19 9.92 11.33
N LEU A 70 -7.19 9.66 10.03
CA LEU A 70 -8.10 10.29 9.08
C LEU A 70 -9.31 9.39 8.84
N GLN A 71 -10.51 9.97 8.90
CA GLN A 71 -11.76 9.30 8.54
C GLN A 71 -12.31 9.85 7.22
N PHE A 72 -12.72 8.94 6.34
CA PHE A 72 -13.47 9.31 5.14
C PHE A 72 -14.97 9.09 5.38
N ASN A 73 -15.75 10.15 5.24
CA ASN A 73 -17.22 10.09 5.32
C ASN A 73 -17.90 9.71 3.99
N ARG A 74 -17.12 9.64 2.92
CA ARG A 74 -17.55 9.29 1.56
C ARG A 74 -16.49 8.43 0.88
N PHE A 75 -16.38 7.18 1.32
CA PHE A 75 -15.50 6.16 0.74
C PHE A 75 -16.34 5.02 0.16
N TYR A 76 -16.07 4.64 -1.08
CA TYR A 76 -16.91 3.69 -1.82
C TYR A 76 -16.10 2.46 -2.24
N ALA A 77 -16.72 1.29 -2.13
CA ALA A 77 -16.18 0.06 -2.69
C ALA A 77 -16.25 0.09 -4.22
N GLY A 78 -15.32 -0.61 -4.90
CA GLY A 78 -15.33 -0.71 -6.36
C GLY A 78 -16.49 -1.53 -6.94
N ALA A 79 -17.23 -2.26 -6.09
CA ALA A 79 -18.46 -2.96 -6.43
C ALA A 79 -19.28 -3.30 -5.17
N ALA A 80 -20.52 -3.76 -5.36
CA ALA A 80 -21.42 -4.19 -4.28
C ALA A 80 -21.12 -5.61 -3.74
N VAL A 81 -20.15 -6.33 -4.29
CA VAL A 81 -19.84 -7.72 -3.90
C VAL A 81 -18.33 -7.98 -3.79
N CYS A 82 -17.98 -8.98 -2.99
CA CYS A 82 -16.61 -9.32 -2.57
C CYS A 82 -15.55 -9.42 -3.68
N SER A 83 -15.70 -10.32 -4.66
CA SER A 83 -14.67 -10.57 -5.69
C SER A 83 -14.29 -9.31 -6.50
N PRO A 84 -15.22 -8.59 -7.16
CA PRO A 84 -14.89 -7.35 -7.87
C PRO A 84 -14.26 -6.29 -6.96
N THR A 85 -14.75 -6.10 -5.72
CA THR A 85 -14.17 -5.12 -4.78
C THR A 85 -12.72 -5.45 -4.43
N ARG A 86 -12.41 -6.73 -4.16
CA ARG A 86 -11.03 -7.16 -3.89
C ARG A 86 -10.13 -6.93 -5.09
N GLY A 87 -10.62 -7.25 -6.29
CA GLY A 87 -9.88 -7.02 -7.54
C GLY A 87 -9.61 -5.54 -7.79
N THR A 88 -10.59 -4.67 -7.55
CA THR A 88 -10.41 -3.21 -7.71
C THR A 88 -9.37 -2.67 -6.72
N CYS A 89 -9.35 -3.15 -5.48
CA CYS A 89 -8.37 -2.72 -4.47
C CYS A 89 -6.94 -3.15 -4.82
N LEU A 90 -6.76 -4.32 -5.41
CA LEU A 90 -5.43 -4.84 -5.73
C LEU A 90 -4.88 -4.31 -7.04
N THR A 91 -5.74 -4.05 -8.03
CA THR A 91 -5.30 -3.65 -9.38
C THR A 91 -5.45 -2.17 -9.66
N GLY A 92 -6.22 -1.44 -8.83
CA GLY A 92 -6.61 -0.05 -9.11
C GLY A 92 -7.52 0.10 -10.34
N ARG A 93 -8.05 -1.00 -10.89
CA ARG A 93 -8.84 -1.02 -12.13
C ARG A 93 -10.30 -1.31 -11.85
N HIS A 94 -11.19 -0.88 -12.74
CA HIS A 94 -12.61 -1.23 -12.68
C HIS A 94 -12.83 -2.73 -12.98
N ALA A 95 -13.83 -3.35 -12.34
CA ALA A 95 -14.17 -4.77 -12.47
C ALA A 95 -14.26 -5.29 -13.90
N SER A 96 -14.82 -4.48 -14.81
CA SER A 96 -14.93 -4.83 -16.23
C SER A 96 -13.59 -4.91 -16.97
N ARG A 97 -12.53 -4.29 -16.44
CA ARG A 97 -11.19 -4.27 -17.06
C ARG A 97 -10.37 -5.52 -16.77
N PHE A 98 -10.56 -6.13 -15.58
CA PHE A 98 -9.92 -7.40 -15.21
C PHE A 98 -10.88 -8.61 -15.28
N GLY A 99 -12.15 -8.38 -15.65
CA GLY A 99 -13.09 -9.44 -16.07
C GLY A 99 -13.80 -10.19 -14.95
N ILE A 100 -13.81 -9.68 -13.71
CA ILE A 100 -14.54 -10.29 -12.58
C ILE A 100 -15.60 -9.29 -12.11
N VAL A 101 -16.82 -9.41 -12.65
CA VAL A 101 -17.92 -8.46 -12.38
C VAL A 101 -18.93 -8.94 -11.33
N THR A 102 -18.84 -10.20 -10.92
CA THR A 102 -19.71 -10.80 -9.90
C THR A 102 -18.91 -11.67 -8.94
N ALA A 103 -19.49 -12.00 -7.79
CA ALA A 103 -18.88 -12.86 -6.80
C ALA A 103 -18.81 -14.32 -7.28
N ASN A 104 -17.80 -15.05 -6.80
CA ASN A 104 -17.63 -16.49 -7.04
C ASN A 104 -17.43 -16.89 -8.52
N GLN A 105 -17.17 -15.95 -9.41
CA GLN A 105 -16.86 -16.23 -10.82
C GLN A 105 -15.51 -15.61 -11.19
N GLY A 106 -14.83 -16.24 -12.15
CA GLY A 106 -13.54 -15.75 -12.63
C GLY A 106 -12.38 -15.95 -11.65
N HIS A 107 -11.23 -15.41 -12.04
CA HIS A 107 -9.98 -15.41 -11.28
C HIS A 107 -9.13 -14.24 -11.76
N LEU A 108 -8.32 -13.66 -10.88
CA LEU A 108 -7.39 -12.60 -11.26
C LEU A 108 -6.29 -13.23 -12.12
N ARG A 109 -6.11 -12.71 -13.33
CA ARG A 109 -5.14 -13.25 -14.30
C ARG A 109 -3.73 -12.86 -13.91
N ARG A 110 -2.74 -13.71 -14.19
CA ARG A 110 -1.32 -13.42 -13.95
C ARG A 110 -0.82 -12.14 -14.65
N GLY A 111 -1.45 -11.73 -15.74
CA GLY A 111 -1.09 -10.49 -16.46
C GLY A 111 -1.63 -9.20 -15.84
N GLU A 112 -2.43 -9.26 -14.78
CA GLU A 112 -2.87 -8.04 -14.07
C GLU A 112 -1.79 -7.60 -13.07
N LEU A 113 -1.39 -6.34 -13.14
CA LEU A 113 -0.43 -5.77 -12.19
C LEU A 113 -1.12 -5.49 -10.86
N SER A 114 -0.68 -6.17 -9.80
CA SER A 114 -1.21 -6.03 -8.46
C SER A 114 -0.39 -5.06 -7.59
N LEU A 115 -1.03 -4.51 -6.56
CA LEU A 115 -0.40 -3.67 -5.54
C LEU A 115 0.78 -4.38 -4.87
N ALA A 116 0.69 -5.70 -4.67
CA ALA A 116 1.76 -6.49 -4.09
C ALA A 116 3.00 -6.53 -5.01
N GLU A 117 2.81 -6.69 -6.32
CA GLU A 117 3.92 -6.64 -7.29
C GLU A 117 4.56 -5.27 -7.34
N VAL A 118 3.73 -4.21 -7.44
CA VAL A 118 4.23 -2.82 -7.44
C VAL A 118 5.04 -2.51 -6.18
N LEU A 119 4.60 -2.98 -5.01
CA LEU A 119 5.35 -2.80 -3.76
C LEU A 119 6.59 -3.72 -3.69
N GLY A 120 6.50 -4.94 -4.22
CA GLY A 120 7.62 -5.87 -4.33
C GLY A 120 8.79 -5.27 -5.11
N ASP A 121 8.51 -4.62 -6.25
CA ASP A 121 9.49 -3.89 -7.07
C ASP A 121 10.15 -2.72 -6.32
N LYS A 122 9.51 -2.22 -5.25
CA LYS A 122 10.07 -1.18 -4.35
C LYS A 122 10.75 -1.78 -3.11
N GLY A 123 10.98 -3.08 -3.10
CA GLY A 123 11.69 -3.80 -2.05
C GLY A 123 10.85 -4.01 -0.78
N TYR A 124 9.53 -4.05 -0.90
CA TYR A 124 8.65 -4.46 0.19
C TYR A 124 8.54 -5.98 0.24
N ARG A 125 8.44 -6.53 1.46
CA ARG A 125 8.03 -7.91 1.66
C ARG A 125 6.53 -7.96 1.88
N ASN A 126 5.83 -8.67 1.00
CA ASN A 126 4.38 -8.77 1.04
C ASN A 126 3.90 -9.99 1.83
N GLY A 127 2.70 -9.89 2.39
CA GLY A 127 2.00 -10.99 3.04
C GLY A 127 0.49 -10.79 2.94
N HIS A 128 -0.25 -11.88 2.78
CA HIS A 128 -1.71 -11.90 2.73
C HIS A 128 -2.26 -12.85 3.79
N PHE A 129 -3.29 -12.40 4.49
CA PHE A 129 -3.96 -13.18 5.53
C PHE A 129 -5.47 -13.12 5.31
N GLY A 130 -6.13 -14.28 5.39
CA GLY A 130 -7.58 -14.40 5.28
C GLY A 130 -8.08 -14.63 3.85
N LYS A 131 -9.13 -13.92 3.46
CA LYS A 131 -9.93 -14.23 2.26
C LYS A 131 -9.32 -13.62 0.99
N TRP A 132 -9.10 -14.44 -0.04
CA TRP A 132 -8.64 -13.98 -1.36
C TRP A 132 -9.78 -13.67 -2.32
N HIS A 133 -10.65 -14.65 -2.56
CA HIS A 133 -11.86 -14.54 -3.41
C HIS A 133 -11.64 -14.05 -4.86
N LEU A 134 -10.43 -14.17 -5.38
CA LEU A 134 -10.04 -13.83 -6.75
C LEU A 134 -9.44 -15.05 -7.49
N GLY A 135 -9.87 -16.24 -7.12
CA GLY A 135 -9.26 -17.52 -7.52
C GLY A 135 -9.00 -18.39 -6.30
N THR A 136 -8.04 -19.30 -6.41
CA THR A 136 -7.56 -20.10 -5.26
C THR A 136 -6.38 -19.42 -4.58
N LEU A 137 -6.07 -19.87 -3.36
CA LEU A 137 -4.97 -19.31 -2.55
C LEU A 137 -3.60 -19.82 -2.97
N SER A 138 -3.54 -21.05 -3.50
CA SER A 138 -2.30 -21.66 -4.00
C SER A 138 -2.44 -21.97 -5.48
N SER A 139 -1.31 -22.06 -6.20
CA SER A 139 -1.19 -22.42 -7.61
C SER A 139 -1.35 -23.91 -7.89
N ASP A 140 -1.28 -24.75 -6.86
CA ASP A 140 -1.22 -26.22 -6.96
C ASP A 140 -2.29 -26.92 -6.09
N TYR A 141 -2.85 -26.20 -5.11
CA TYR A 141 -3.80 -26.76 -4.16
C TYR A 141 -5.03 -25.87 -3.92
N SER A 142 -6.16 -26.53 -3.67
CA SER A 142 -7.39 -25.91 -3.20
C SER A 142 -8.07 -26.80 -2.18
N GLY A 143 -8.34 -26.25 -0.99
CA GLY A 143 -9.11 -26.95 0.05
C GLY A 143 -10.61 -27.07 -0.26
N LYS A 144 -11.09 -26.48 -1.37
CA LYS A 144 -12.50 -26.57 -1.77
C LYS A 144 -12.66 -27.54 -2.94
N LYS A 145 -13.41 -28.62 -2.70
CA LYS A 145 -13.73 -29.63 -3.72
C LYS A 145 -14.32 -28.97 -4.98
N GLY A 146 -13.79 -29.32 -6.15
CA GLY A 146 -14.24 -28.79 -7.44
C GLY A 146 -13.71 -27.40 -7.79
N ARG A 147 -12.80 -26.81 -7.00
CA ARG A 147 -12.16 -25.52 -7.29
C ARG A 147 -10.66 -25.67 -7.47
N ASN A 148 -10.25 -26.52 -8.41
CA ASN A 148 -8.84 -26.73 -8.66
C ASN A 148 -8.19 -25.49 -9.29
N PRO A 149 -6.92 -25.21 -8.96
CA PRO A 149 -6.07 -24.30 -9.70
C PRO A 149 -6.19 -24.39 -11.23
N LYS A 150 -6.37 -23.27 -11.93
CA LYS A 150 -6.07 -23.10 -13.37
C LYS A 150 -4.61 -22.63 -13.60
N ALA A 151 -4.01 -22.86 -14.76
CA ALA A 151 -2.58 -22.48 -14.93
C ALA A 151 -2.29 -20.95 -14.81
N ASP A 152 -3.26 -20.10 -15.12
CA ASP A 152 -3.00 -18.69 -15.48
C ASP A 152 -3.46 -17.64 -14.44
N TYR A 153 -3.73 -18.01 -13.20
CA TYR A 153 -4.22 -17.06 -12.17
C TYR A 153 -3.14 -16.61 -11.19
N LEU A 154 -3.31 -15.39 -10.70
CA LEU A 154 -2.50 -14.77 -9.66
C LEU A 154 -2.98 -15.21 -8.28
N THR A 155 -2.05 -15.64 -7.43
CA THR A 155 -2.30 -15.96 -6.01
C THR A 155 -1.83 -14.81 -5.13
N PRO A 156 -2.31 -14.67 -3.88
CA PRO A 156 -1.93 -13.56 -3.01
C PRO A 156 -0.43 -13.44 -2.70
N GLY A 157 0.34 -14.53 -2.88
CA GLY A 157 1.78 -14.59 -2.61
C GLY A 157 2.66 -14.65 -3.85
N MET A 158 2.06 -14.71 -5.05
CA MET A 158 2.81 -14.61 -6.30
C MET A 158 3.15 -13.16 -6.57
N VAL A 159 4.44 -12.86 -6.49
CA VAL A 159 5.05 -11.77 -7.25
C VAL A 159 5.30 -12.35 -8.65
N GLY A 160 4.90 -11.65 -9.70
CA GLY A 160 5.00 -12.12 -11.10
C GLY A 160 6.37 -12.69 -11.47
#